data_AF-A0A836F2Q0-F1
#
_entry.id   AF-A0A836F2Q0-F1
#
_cell.length_a   1.000
_cell.length_b   1.000
_cell.length_c   1.000
_cell.angle_alpha   90.00
_cell.angle_beta   90.00
_cell.angle_gamma   90.00
#
_symmetry.space_group_name_H-M   'P 1'
#
loop_
_entity.id
_entity.type
_entity.pdbx_description
1 polymer ?
#
loop_
_entity_poly.entity_id
_entity_poly.type
_entity_poly.pdbx_seq_one_letter_code
_entity_poly.pdbx_strand_id
1 'polypeptide(L)'
;DILVKVVCGHFHTLVLTDKGKVYAWGANYKNQLSSFHFDKILSPFMINIPNIRKISDIAIIEYASIFKSSEDQLIYIRGELFGKKIKEFAICEYTNIFDICNLTMAQSPISIFHTYTDEENMILSNLEAAFNDSSTSYLTIEVGKKSIYVHKYILKIRSPYFANMFQFSGLEIKQRVIKYDDYSYIVYRAFFKYLYTSIIDLLSLQNELELLKLSNKYCMLNLEKDCIRIIKKKDNNIRCILC
;
A
#
# COMPACT_ATOMS: atom_id res chain seq x y z
N ASP A 1 28.09 5.55 19.56
CA ASP A 1 26.84 5.67 18.78
C ASP A 1 26.00 4.46 19.14
N ILE A 2 24.73 4.67 19.50
CA ILE A 2 23.80 3.59 19.85
C ILE A 2 23.19 3.08 18.56
N LEU A 3 23.13 1.76 18.38
CA LEU A 3 22.49 1.17 17.21
C LEU A 3 20.97 1.22 17.40
N VAL A 4 20.26 1.86 16.48
CA VAL A 4 18.80 2.02 16.55
C VAL A 4 18.06 1.15 15.55
N LYS A 5 18.72 0.74 14.46
CA LYS A 5 18.14 -0.18 13.47
C LYS A 5 19.22 -1.01 12.78
N VAL A 6 18.92 -2.27 12.54
CA VAL A 6 19.74 -3.19 11.74
C VAL A 6 18.85 -3.82 10.69
N VAL A 7 19.30 -3.84 9.45
CA VAL A 7 18.60 -4.49 8.33
C VAL A 7 19.57 -5.45 7.67
N CYS A 8 19.16 -6.72 7.55
CA CYS A 8 19.98 -7.78 6.98
C CYS A 8 19.33 -8.30 5.70
N GLY A 9 19.93 -7.98 4.55
CA GLY A 9 19.54 -8.56 3.27
C GLY A 9 20.29 -9.85 2.96
N HIS A 10 19.97 -10.45 1.82
CA HIS A 10 20.66 -11.66 1.35
C HIS A 10 22.17 -11.45 1.13
N PHE A 11 22.57 -10.23 0.75
CA PHE A 11 23.94 -9.95 0.30
C PHE A 11 24.71 -9.01 1.21
N HIS A 12 24.02 -8.15 1.97
CA HIS A 12 24.66 -7.12 2.79
C HIS A 12 23.80 -6.75 3.99
N THR A 13 24.43 -6.13 4.97
CA THR A 13 23.82 -5.63 6.20
C THR A 13 23.99 -4.12 6.27
N LEU A 14 22.94 -3.42 6.69
CA LEU A 14 22.94 -2.00 7.01
C LEU A 14 22.64 -1.81 8.50
N VAL A 15 23.30 -0.84 9.10
CA VAL A 15 23.11 -0.46 10.51
C VAL A 15 22.98 1.05 10.62
N LEU A 16 21.92 1.50 11.28
CA LEU A 16 21.66 2.90 11.59
C LEU A 16 21.95 3.18 13.06
N THR A 17 22.58 4.32 13.30
CA THR A 17 22.86 4.84 14.65
C THR A 17 21.88 5.92 15.07
N ASP A 18 21.76 6.15 16.38
CA ASP A 18 21.03 7.26 17.01
C ASP A 18 21.45 8.64 16.51
N LYS A 19 22.69 8.76 16.04
CA LYS A 19 23.23 10.00 15.44
C LYS A 19 22.91 10.16 13.95
N GLY A 20 22.17 9.23 13.34
CA GLY A 20 21.80 9.26 11.92
C GLY A 20 22.91 8.82 10.96
N LYS A 21 23.96 8.17 11.46
CA LYS A 21 25.01 7.58 10.62
C LYS A 21 24.66 6.15 10.24
N VAL A 22 25.03 5.76 9.01
CA VAL A 22 24.81 4.41 8.50
C VAL A 22 26.13 3.69 8.24
N TYR A 23 26.23 2.47 8.74
CA TYR A 23 27.34 1.55 8.48
C TYR A 23 26.83 0.34 7.71
N ALA A 24 27.68 -0.20 6.85
CA ALA A 24 27.34 -1.33 6.01
C ALA A 24 28.50 -2.27 5.76
N TRP A 25 28.19 -3.54 5.54
CA TRP A 25 29.16 -4.56 5.15
C TRP A 25 28.46 -5.70 4.41
N GLY A 26 29.22 -6.53 3.70
CA GLY A 26 28.75 -7.63 2.88
C GLY A 26 29.25 -7.54 1.43
N ALA A 27 28.53 -8.19 0.53
CA ALA A 27 28.82 -8.15 -0.90
C ALA A 27 28.51 -6.78 -1.50
N ASN A 28 29.32 -6.36 -2.47
CA ASN A 28 29.18 -5.10 -3.18
C ASN A 28 29.22 -5.24 -4.71
N TYR A 29 28.88 -6.42 -5.23
CA TYR A 29 28.94 -6.75 -6.67
C TYR A 29 28.09 -5.86 -7.57
N LYS A 30 27.13 -5.11 -7.00
CA LYS A 30 26.23 -4.20 -7.70
C LYS A 30 26.41 -2.75 -7.24
N ASN A 31 27.49 -2.42 -6.52
CA ASN A 31 27.76 -1.11 -5.92
C ASN A 31 26.73 -0.67 -4.87
N GLN A 32 26.06 -1.60 -4.20
CA GLN A 32 25.05 -1.31 -3.18
C GLN A 32 25.61 -0.59 -1.94
N LEU A 33 26.87 -0.84 -1.57
CA LEU A 33 27.55 -0.25 -0.43
C LEU A 33 28.44 0.94 -0.82
N SER A 34 29.17 0.81 -1.93
CA SER A 34 30.13 1.82 -2.40
C SER A 34 30.38 1.69 -3.89
N SER A 35 30.69 2.80 -4.58
CA SER A 35 31.22 2.75 -5.96
C SER A 35 32.76 2.67 -6.00
N PHE A 36 33.44 2.78 -4.85
CA PHE A 36 34.90 2.78 -4.76
C PHE A 36 35.50 1.42 -4.39
N HIS A 37 34.66 0.46 -4.00
CA HIS A 37 35.06 -0.91 -3.67
C HIS A 37 34.29 -1.87 -4.58
N PHE A 38 34.94 -2.77 -5.30
CA PHE A 38 34.25 -3.60 -6.30
C PHE A 38 33.78 -4.97 -5.78
N ASP A 39 34.37 -5.46 -4.70
CA ASP A 39 34.16 -6.83 -4.21
C ASP A 39 33.29 -6.91 -2.95
N LYS A 40 33.85 -7.35 -1.82
CA LYS A 40 33.16 -7.46 -0.53
C LYS A 40 33.75 -6.46 0.44
N ILE A 41 32.89 -5.86 1.25
CA ILE A 41 33.29 -5.06 2.40
C ILE A 41 33.07 -5.93 3.63
N LEU A 42 34.14 -6.45 4.24
CA LEU A 42 34.03 -7.45 5.32
C LEU A 42 33.95 -6.84 6.72
N SER A 43 34.09 -5.53 6.84
CA SER A 43 34.03 -4.81 8.11
C SER A 43 33.13 -3.58 7.97
N PRO A 44 32.49 -3.12 9.05
CA PRO A 44 31.56 -1.99 8.98
C PRO A 44 32.18 -0.77 8.32
N PHE A 45 31.64 -0.41 7.15
CA PHE A 45 32.04 0.74 6.36
C PHE A 45 30.97 1.82 6.45
N MET A 46 31.38 3.06 6.74
CA MET A 46 30.44 4.17 6.85
C MET A 46 30.00 4.62 5.46
N ILE A 47 28.68 4.60 5.21
CA ILE A 47 28.10 5.09 3.96
C ILE A 47 27.95 6.61 4.05
N ASN A 48 28.54 7.31 3.09
CA ASN A 48 28.37 8.75 2.93
C ASN A 48 27.47 9.03 1.72
N ILE A 49 26.35 9.72 1.95
CA ILE A 49 25.48 10.24 0.90
C ILE A 49 25.83 11.72 0.71
N PRO A 50 26.13 12.18 -0.52
CA PRO A 50 26.48 13.57 -0.76
C PRO A 50 25.40 14.53 -0.24
N ASN A 51 25.82 15.58 0.46
CA ASN A 51 24.96 16.63 1.03
C ASN A 51 23.94 16.19 2.09
N ILE A 52 23.94 14.92 2.51
CA ILE A 52 23.09 14.43 3.60
C ILE A 52 23.95 14.07 4.81
N ARG A 53 23.66 14.67 5.95
CA ARG A 53 24.39 14.47 7.22
C ARG A 53 23.71 13.44 8.10
N LYS A 54 22.38 13.32 8.03
CA LYS A 54 21.61 12.44 8.91
C LYS A 54 20.53 11.64 8.17
N ILE A 55 20.59 10.33 8.38
CA ILE A 55 19.59 9.35 7.93
C ILE A 55 18.62 9.07 9.06
N SER A 56 17.32 9.09 8.76
CA SER A 56 16.25 8.73 9.69
C SER A 56 15.82 7.27 9.57
N ASP A 57 15.98 6.66 8.40
CA ASP A 57 15.61 5.25 8.21
C ASP A 57 16.43 4.54 7.13
N ILE A 58 16.53 3.21 7.23
CA ILE A 58 17.26 2.33 6.33
C ILE A 58 16.43 1.11 5.90
N ALA A 59 16.65 0.64 4.68
CA ALA A 59 16.06 -0.60 4.17
C ALA A 59 16.93 -1.24 3.08
N ILE A 60 16.62 -2.50 2.75
CA ILE A 60 17.32 -3.30 1.74
C ILE A 60 16.29 -3.99 0.85
N ILE A 61 16.53 -4.04 -0.46
CA ILE A 61 15.77 -4.88 -1.42
C ILE A 61 16.78 -5.55 -2.34
N GLU A 62 16.84 -6.89 -2.35
CA GLU A 62 17.78 -7.63 -3.19
C GLU A 62 19.23 -7.10 -3.08
N TYR A 63 19.70 -6.41 -4.12
CA TYR A 63 21.01 -5.78 -4.25
C TYR A 63 20.95 -4.25 -4.11
N ALA A 64 19.90 -3.68 -3.53
CA ALA A 64 19.73 -2.26 -3.32
C ALA A 64 19.80 -1.91 -1.84
N SER A 65 20.53 -0.84 -1.52
CA SER A 65 20.55 -0.19 -0.22
C SER A 65 19.73 1.11 -0.30
N ILE A 66 18.83 1.29 0.65
CA ILE A 66 17.86 2.40 0.67
C ILE A 66 18.03 3.19 1.96
N PHE A 67 18.01 4.51 1.84
CA PHE A 67 18.23 5.45 2.93
C PHE A 67 17.19 6.57 2.86
N LYS A 68 16.50 6.84 3.97
CA LYS A 68 15.62 8.00 4.11
C LYS A 68 16.37 9.12 4.84
N SER A 69 16.52 10.25 4.19
CA SER A 69 17.13 11.43 4.78
C SER A 69 16.21 12.07 5.80
N SER A 70 16.77 12.49 6.94
CA SER A 70 16.03 13.25 7.95
C SER A 70 15.89 14.73 7.59
N GLU A 71 16.69 15.22 6.65
CA GLU A 71 16.82 16.65 6.33
C GLU A 71 15.79 17.09 5.30
N ASP A 72 15.71 16.38 4.18
CA ASP A 72 14.80 16.67 3.06
C ASP A 72 13.67 15.63 2.91
N GLN A 73 13.64 14.61 3.78
CA GLN A 73 12.66 13.51 3.75
C GLN A 73 12.67 12.66 2.47
N LEU A 74 13.67 12.84 1.60
CA LEU A 74 13.81 12.10 0.35
C LEU A 74 14.47 10.73 0.57
N ILE A 75 14.25 9.85 -0.40
CA ILE A 75 14.78 8.49 -0.41
C ILE A 75 15.91 8.39 -1.40
N TYR A 76 17.02 7.85 -0.92
CA TYR A 76 18.25 7.62 -1.66
C TYR A 76 18.44 6.13 -1.84
N ILE A 77 18.61 5.70 -3.08
CA ILE A 77 18.74 4.29 -3.44
C ILE A 77 20.05 4.08 -4.18
N ARG A 78 20.81 3.07 -3.79
CA ARG A 78 22.02 2.64 -4.50
C ARG A 78 22.02 1.14 -4.73
N GLY A 79 22.72 0.68 -5.76
CA GLY A 79 22.87 -0.73 -6.07
C GLY A 79 22.11 -1.11 -7.33
N GLU A 80 21.41 -2.24 -7.30
CA GLU A 80 20.56 -2.70 -8.40
C GLU A 80 19.14 -2.97 -7.88
N LEU A 81 18.14 -2.36 -8.53
CA LEU A 81 16.73 -2.51 -8.19
C LEU A 81 15.97 -3.01 -9.41
N PHE A 82 15.27 -4.15 -9.28
CA PHE A 82 14.52 -4.80 -10.38
C PHE A 82 15.34 -4.99 -11.66
N GLY A 83 16.60 -5.42 -11.51
CA GLY A 83 17.54 -5.63 -12.61
C GLY A 83 18.12 -4.35 -13.24
N LYS A 84 17.75 -3.17 -12.74
CA LYS A 84 18.33 -1.89 -13.20
C LYS A 84 19.45 -1.45 -12.27
N LYS A 85 20.67 -1.37 -12.81
CA LYS A 85 21.84 -0.85 -12.11
C LYS A 85 21.75 0.66 -11.92
N ILE A 86 21.99 1.11 -10.70
CA ILE A 86 22.04 2.52 -10.33
C ILE A 86 23.52 2.89 -10.18
N LYS A 87 24.02 3.75 -11.08
CA LYS A 87 25.44 4.15 -11.09
C LYS A 87 25.79 5.06 -9.92
N GLU A 88 24.84 5.91 -9.51
CA GLU A 88 24.92 6.83 -8.37
C GLU A 88 23.74 6.60 -7.42
N PHE A 89 23.34 7.60 -6.64
CA PHE A 89 22.10 7.54 -5.87
C PHE A 89 20.92 7.90 -6.78
N ALA A 90 19.91 7.04 -6.86
CA ALA A 90 18.59 7.43 -7.33
C ALA A 90 17.84 8.12 -6.18
N ILE A 91 17.16 9.22 -6.48
CA ILE A 91 16.42 10.03 -5.50
C ILE A 91 14.93 9.96 -5.84
N CYS A 92 14.08 9.67 -4.85
CA CYS A 92 12.63 9.67 -5.03
C CYS A 92 11.86 10.04 -3.75
N GLU A 93 10.57 10.36 -3.92
CA GLU A 93 9.64 10.73 -2.84
C GLU A 93 8.78 9.53 -2.35
N TYR A 94 8.90 8.36 -2.99
CA TYR A 94 7.99 7.23 -2.77
C TYR A 94 8.33 6.43 -1.49
N THR A 95 7.71 6.80 -0.36
CA THR A 95 7.86 6.10 0.94
C THR A 95 7.39 4.66 0.96
N ASN A 96 6.52 4.27 0.03
CA ASN A 96 6.03 2.88 -0.12
C ASN A 96 7.14 1.85 -0.38
N ILE A 97 8.35 2.29 -0.75
CA ILE A 97 9.48 1.39 -0.96
C ILE A 97 9.83 0.63 0.32
N PHE A 98 9.67 1.25 1.49
CA PHE A 98 9.93 0.59 2.79
C PHE A 98 8.92 -0.51 3.08
N ASP A 99 7.65 -0.33 2.69
CA ASP A 99 6.63 -1.37 2.81
C ASP A 99 6.94 -2.55 1.88
N ILE A 100 7.40 -2.27 0.67
CA ILE A 100 7.84 -3.30 -0.29
C ILE A 100 9.06 -4.07 0.26
N CYS A 101 10.03 -3.38 0.87
CA CYS A 101 11.16 -4.04 1.55
C CYS A 101 10.66 -5.04 2.61
N ASN A 102 9.76 -4.59 3.49
CA ASN A 102 9.22 -5.42 4.57
C ASN A 102 8.50 -6.66 4.04
N LEU A 103 7.78 -6.53 2.92
CA LEU A 103 7.09 -7.65 2.28
C LEU A 103 8.04 -8.62 1.57
N THR A 104 9.15 -8.13 1.00
CA THR A 104 10.07 -8.94 0.17
C THR A 104 11.13 -9.68 0.97
N MET A 105 11.52 -9.17 2.15
CA MET A 105 12.65 -9.71 2.89
C MET A 105 12.34 -10.96 3.73
N ALA A 106 11.06 -11.30 4.00
CA ALA A 106 10.60 -12.44 4.82
C ALA A 106 11.26 -12.65 6.20
N GLN A 107 12.27 -11.86 6.54
CA GLN A 107 12.79 -11.70 7.88
C GLN A 107 11.80 -10.80 8.59
N SER A 108 11.11 -11.34 9.60
CA SER A 108 10.58 -10.50 10.66
C SER A 108 11.77 -9.69 11.14
N PRO A 109 11.80 -8.37 10.92
CA PRO A 109 12.79 -7.61 11.62
C PRO A 109 12.37 -7.75 13.09
N ILE A 110 13.31 -7.62 14.03
CA ILE A 110 12.92 -7.06 15.32
C ILE A 110 12.61 -5.57 15.06
N SER A 111 11.63 -5.34 14.19
CA SER A 111 10.94 -4.09 13.95
C SER A 111 9.57 -4.36 14.51
N ILE A 112 9.25 -3.57 15.51
CA ILE A 112 7.92 -3.00 15.69
C ILE A 112 7.18 -3.09 14.35
N PHE A 113 6.10 -3.88 14.34
CA PHE A 113 5.09 -3.80 13.29
C PHE A 113 4.97 -2.32 12.91
N HIS A 114 4.81 -1.98 11.63
CA HIS A 114 4.08 -0.75 11.35
C HIS A 114 2.65 -1.01 11.84
N THR A 115 2.46 -1.00 13.16
CA THR A 115 1.20 -0.66 13.76
C THR A 115 0.96 0.71 13.19
N TYR A 116 -0.05 0.82 12.32
CA TYR A 116 -0.65 2.10 12.01
C TYR A 116 -0.55 2.98 13.24
N THR A 117 -0.11 4.23 13.07
CA THR A 117 -0.14 5.15 14.20
C THR A 117 -1.56 5.16 14.75
N ASP A 118 -1.73 5.40 16.05
CA ASP A 118 -3.07 5.45 16.64
C ASP A 118 -3.97 6.43 15.85
N GLU A 119 -3.37 7.47 15.26
CA GLU A 119 -4.02 8.42 14.36
C GLU A 119 -4.45 7.81 13.01
N GLU A 120 -3.61 7.02 12.35
CA GLU A 120 -3.96 6.33 11.09
C GLU A 120 -5.08 5.29 11.29
N ASN A 121 -5.00 4.51 12.38
CA ASN A 121 -6.07 3.60 12.77
C ASN A 121 -7.37 4.35 13.05
N MET A 122 -7.27 5.50 13.74
CA MET A 122 -8.42 6.34 14.03
C MET A 122 -9.05 6.89 12.75
N ILE A 123 -8.26 7.33 11.77
CA ILE A 123 -8.79 7.79 10.47
C ILE A 123 -9.51 6.66 9.72
N LEU A 124 -8.93 5.47 9.66
CA LEU A 124 -9.57 4.32 9.01
C LEU A 124 -10.86 3.91 9.72
N SER A 125 -10.85 3.90 11.05
CA SER A 125 -12.04 3.61 11.87
C SER A 125 -13.12 4.67 11.69
N ASN A 126 -12.75 5.96 11.64
CA ASN A 126 -13.68 7.06 11.40
C ASN A 126 -14.31 6.98 10.00
N LEU A 127 -13.53 6.62 8.97
CA LEU A 127 -14.07 6.39 7.63
C LEU A 127 -14.99 5.17 7.59
N GLU A 128 -14.65 4.08 8.28
CA GLU A 128 -15.54 2.92 8.37
C GLU A 128 -16.86 3.29 9.08
N ALA A 129 -16.80 4.05 10.18
CA ALA A 129 -17.97 4.50 10.92
C ALA A 129 -18.85 5.45 10.09
N ALA A 130 -18.27 6.27 9.21
CA ALA A 130 -19.02 7.13 8.31
C ALA A 130 -19.79 6.36 7.22
N PHE A 131 -19.42 5.10 6.94
CA PHE A 131 -20.13 4.32 5.93
C PHE A 131 -21.55 3.98 6.38
N ASN A 132 -22.54 4.28 5.53
CA ASN A 132 -23.94 4.04 5.80
C ASN A 132 -24.53 4.83 6.98
N ASP A 133 -23.89 5.92 7.39
CA ASP A 133 -24.44 6.89 8.34
C ASP A 133 -25.37 7.87 7.60
N SER A 134 -26.67 7.80 7.91
CA SER A 134 -27.68 8.68 7.33
C SER A 134 -27.61 10.13 7.84
N SER A 135 -26.93 10.38 8.97
CA SER A 135 -26.86 11.73 9.56
C SER A 135 -25.92 12.66 8.80
N THR A 136 -24.85 12.11 8.22
CA THR A 136 -23.83 12.86 7.48
C THR A 136 -23.95 12.70 5.95
N SER A 137 -24.67 11.67 5.49
CA SER A 137 -24.77 11.34 4.07
C SER A 137 -25.87 12.11 3.34
N TYR A 138 -25.49 12.89 2.33
CA TYR A 138 -26.42 13.61 1.45
C TYR A 138 -26.78 12.85 0.16
N LEU A 139 -26.14 11.69 -0.08
CA LEU A 139 -26.42 10.82 -1.23
C LEU A 139 -26.88 9.44 -0.74
N THR A 140 -27.97 8.96 -1.30
CA THR A 140 -28.55 7.64 -1.05
C THR A 140 -28.50 6.81 -2.30
N ILE A 141 -28.01 5.58 -2.18
CA ILE A 141 -28.11 4.56 -3.21
C ILE A 141 -29.31 3.67 -2.87
N GLU A 142 -30.29 3.60 -3.75
CA GLU A 142 -31.46 2.72 -3.60
C GLU A 142 -31.25 1.45 -4.42
N VAL A 143 -31.34 0.30 -3.75
CA VAL A 143 -31.32 -1.03 -4.38
C VAL A 143 -32.59 -1.76 -3.97
N GLY A 144 -33.57 -1.77 -4.89
CA GLY A 144 -34.93 -2.22 -4.59
C GLY A 144 -35.58 -1.35 -3.51
N LYS A 145 -35.92 -1.94 -2.35
CA LYS A 145 -36.52 -1.24 -1.19
C LYS A 145 -35.51 -0.87 -0.10
N LYS A 146 -34.21 -1.09 -0.34
CA LYS A 146 -33.16 -0.85 0.65
C LYS A 146 -32.30 0.34 0.23
N SER A 147 -31.80 1.06 1.23
CA SER A 147 -30.98 2.26 1.06
C SER A 147 -29.56 2.02 1.56
N ILE A 148 -28.58 2.63 0.88
CA ILE A 148 -27.18 2.71 1.30
C ILE A 148 -26.80 4.19 1.33
N TYR A 149 -26.41 4.69 2.49
CA TYR A 149 -26.05 6.09 2.68
C TYR A 149 -24.57 6.31 2.40
N VAL A 150 -24.25 7.25 1.50
CA VAL A 150 -22.88 7.49 1.02
C VAL A 150 -22.60 8.99 0.81
N HIS A 151 -21.32 9.34 0.77
CA HIS A 151 -20.80 10.68 0.58
C HIS A 151 -20.22 10.84 -0.83
N LYS A 152 -20.71 11.84 -1.58
CA LYS A 152 -20.25 12.12 -2.97
C LYS A 152 -18.73 12.25 -3.06
N TYR A 153 -18.11 12.99 -2.12
CA TYR A 153 -16.68 13.25 -2.14
C TYR A 153 -15.84 11.97 -2.02
N ILE A 154 -16.21 11.05 -1.13
CA ILE A 154 -15.50 9.77 -0.98
C ILE A 154 -15.59 8.97 -2.28
N LEU A 155 -16.77 8.93 -2.92
CA LEU A 155 -16.93 8.26 -4.22
C LEU A 155 -16.08 8.91 -5.32
N LYS A 156 -16.03 10.26 -5.40
CA LYS A 156 -15.19 11.00 -6.37
C LYS A 156 -13.71 10.66 -6.19
N ILE A 157 -13.22 10.66 -4.95
CA ILE A 157 -11.81 10.37 -4.65
C ILE A 157 -11.46 8.92 -4.99
N ARG A 158 -12.37 7.99 -4.69
CA ARG A 158 -12.07 6.55 -4.69
C ARG A 158 -12.43 5.86 -6.00
N SER A 159 -13.16 6.53 -6.89
CA SER A 159 -13.59 5.95 -8.16
C SER A 159 -13.60 6.98 -9.29
N PRO A 160 -12.81 6.76 -10.37
CA PRO A 160 -12.82 7.65 -11.53
C PRO A 160 -14.18 7.66 -12.24
N TYR A 161 -14.92 6.54 -12.20
CA TYR A 161 -16.28 6.48 -12.72
C TYR A 161 -17.18 7.49 -12.01
N PHE A 162 -17.22 7.50 -10.67
CA PHE A 162 -18.04 8.44 -9.92
C PHE A 162 -17.54 9.87 -10.02
N ALA A 163 -16.22 10.09 -10.08
CA ALA A 163 -15.64 11.40 -10.36
C ALA A 163 -16.20 12.00 -11.66
N ASN A 164 -16.12 11.24 -12.75
CA ASN A 164 -16.63 11.64 -14.06
C ASN A 164 -18.15 11.75 -14.04
N MET A 165 -18.84 10.79 -13.44
CA MET A 165 -20.30 10.80 -13.34
C MET A 165 -20.76 12.11 -12.71
N PHE A 166 -20.24 12.50 -11.54
CA PHE A 166 -20.69 13.74 -10.90
C PHE A 166 -20.27 15.01 -11.65
N GLN A 167 -19.08 15.03 -12.24
CA GLN A 167 -18.57 16.20 -12.96
C GLN A 167 -19.36 16.50 -14.25
N PHE A 168 -19.70 15.47 -15.04
CA PHE A 168 -20.25 15.67 -16.39
C PHE A 168 -21.77 15.57 -16.48
N SER A 169 -22.44 14.94 -15.50
CA SER A 169 -23.89 14.74 -15.54
C SER A 169 -24.72 15.88 -14.92
N GLY A 170 -24.08 16.90 -14.34
CA GLY A 170 -24.77 17.96 -13.59
C GLY A 170 -25.43 17.46 -12.29
N LEU A 171 -25.17 16.21 -11.88
CA LEU A 171 -25.70 15.59 -10.66
C LEU A 171 -25.12 16.14 -9.36
N GLU A 172 -24.14 17.05 -9.44
CA GLU A 172 -23.47 17.63 -8.27
C GLU A 172 -24.46 18.31 -7.30
N ILE A 173 -25.52 18.96 -7.80
CA ILE A 173 -26.34 19.84 -6.95
C ILE A 173 -27.72 19.26 -6.58
N LYS A 174 -28.39 18.50 -7.46
CA LYS A 174 -29.83 18.18 -7.28
C LYS A 174 -30.15 16.74 -6.89
N GLN A 175 -29.33 15.76 -7.30
CA GLN A 175 -29.69 14.36 -7.10
C GLN A 175 -29.16 13.84 -5.76
N ARG A 176 -30.11 13.55 -4.87
CA ARG A 176 -29.88 12.91 -3.56
C ARG A 176 -30.03 11.39 -3.60
N VAL A 177 -30.64 10.85 -4.66
CA VAL A 177 -30.95 9.42 -4.78
C VAL A 177 -30.49 8.88 -6.13
N ILE A 178 -29.70 7.81 -6.12
CA ILE A 178 -29.33 7.04 -7.32
C ILE A 178 -29.90 5.64 -7.16
N LYS A 179 -30.61 5.16 -8.17
CA LYS A 179 -31.24 3.84 -8.16
C LYS A 179 -30.38 2.85 -8.93
N TYR A 180 -30.18 1.67 -8.35
CA TYR A 180 -29.55 0.53 -9.01
C TYR A 180 -30.39 -0.73 -8.82
N ASP A 181 -30.41 -1.56 -9.86
CA ASP A 181 -31.18 -2.80 -9.92
C ASP A 181 -30.42 -3.97 -10.56
N ASP A 182 -29.21 -3.75 -11.10
CA ASP A 182 -28.43 -4.78 -11.79
C ASP A 182 -27.94 -5.91 -10.86
N TYR A 183 -27.71 -5.62 -9.58
CA TYR A 183 -27.14 -6.54 -8.59
C TYR A 183 -27.85 -6.45 -7.25
N SER A 184 -27.65 -7.47 -6.41
CA SER A 184 -28.25 -7.51 -5.08
C SER A 184 -27.74 -6.40 -4.17
N TYR A 185 -28.56 -6.03 -3.17
CA TYR A 185 -28.18 -5.07 -2.13
C TYR A 185 -26.86 -5.44 -1.43
N ILE A 186 -26.61 -6.73 -1.21
CA ILE A 186 -25.40 -7.20 -0.52
C ILE A 186 -24.15 -6.89 -1.34
N VAL A 187 -24.20 -7.10 -2.66
CA VAL A 187 -23.09 -6.83 -3.58
C VAL A 187 -22.82 -5.33 -3.68
N TYR A 188 -23.86 -4.51 -3.86
CA TYR A 188 -23.70 -3.05 -3.88
C TYR A 188 -23.20 -2.51 -2.55
N ARG A 189 -23.73 -2.99 -1.42
CA ARG A 189 -23.26 -2.58 -0.09
C ARG A 189 -21.78 -2.91 0.09
N ALA A 190 -21.34 -4.09 -0.32
CA ALA A 190 -19.93 -4.48 -0.26
C ALA A 190 -19.06 -3.57 -1.16
N PHE A 191 -19.50 -3.31 -2.39
CA PHE A 191 -18.81 -2.40 -3.31
C PHE A 191 -18.65 -0.98 -2.73
N PHE A 192 -19.73 -0.39 -2.21
CA PHE A 192 -19.65 0.94 -1.61
C PHE A 192 -18.85 0.93 -0.31
N LYS A 193 -18.97 -0.10 0.54
CA LYS A 193 -18.15 -0.23 1.76
C LYS A 193 -16.66 -0.33 1.42
N TYR A 194 -16.31 -1.02 0.34
CA TYR A 194 -14.93 -1.12 -0.12
C TYR A 194 -14.34 0.25 -0.50
N LEU A 195 -15.13 1.17 -1.05
CA LEU A 195 -14.65 2.53 -1.33
C LEU A 195 -14.24 3.28 -0.05
N TYR A 196 -14.82 2.95 1.11
CA TYR A 196 -14.47 3.56 2.40
C TYR A 196 -13.30 2.85 3.07
N THR A 197 -13.30 1.51 3.01
CA THR A 197 -12.47 0.68 3.90
C THR A 197 -11.37 -0.09 3.17
N SER A 198 -11.47 -0.23 1.85
CA SER A 198 -10.68 -1.17 1.04
C SER A 198 -10.79 -2.63 1.49
N ILE A 199 -11.85 -2.98 2.24
CA ILE A 199 -12.10 -4.34 2.73
C ILE A 199 -13.27 -4.95 1.97
N ILE A 200 -13.12 -6.22 1.57
CA ILE A 200 -14.20 -7.03 1.00
C ILE A 200 -14.71 -7.96 2.09
N ASP A 201 -15.96 -7.76 2.50
CA ASP A 201 -16.63 -8.54 3.53
C ASP A 201 -17.83 -9.28 2.92
N LEU A 202 -17.52 -10.34 2.17
CA LEU A 202 -18.49 -11.22 1.52
C LEU A 202 -18.19 -12.68 1.86
N LEU A 203 -19.26 -13.44 2.13
CA LEU A 203 -19.14 -14.85 2.53
C LEU A 203 -19.38 -15.81 1.36
N SER A 204 -20.23 -15.43 0.41
CA SER A 204 -20.65 -16.28 -0.72
C SER A 204 -19.78 -16.06 -1.96
N LEU A 205 -19.32 -17.16 -2.57
CA LEU A 205 -18.58 -17.16 -3.84
C LEU A 205 -19.38 -16.48 -4.96
N GLN A 206 -20.70 -16.67 -4.98
CA GLN A 206 -21.58 -16.03 -5.96
C GLN A 206 -21.53 -14.51 -5.86
N ASN A 207 -21.60 -13.97 -4.63
CA ASN A 207 -21.54 -12.53 -4.41
C ASN A 207 -20.16 -11.96 -4.75
N GLU A 208 -19.08 -12.71 -4.53
CA GLU A 208 -17.72 -12.31 -4.89
C GLU A 208 -17.52 -12.25 -6.41
N LEU A 209 -18.08 -13.21 -7.15
CA LEU A 209 -18.08 -13.18 -8.62
C LEU A 209 -18.91 -12.02 -9.17
N GLU A 210 -20.05 -11.72 -8.56
CA GLU A 210 -20.85 -10.54 -8.91
C GLU A 210 -20.12 -9.24 -8.59
N LEU A 211 -19.43 -9.16 -7.44
CA LEU A 211 -18.60 -8.02 -7.09
C LEU A 211 -17.42 -7.83 -8.08
N LEU A 212 -16.82 -8.91 -8.57
CA LEU A 212 -15.80 -8.88 -9.62
C LEU A 212 -16.35 -8.32 -10.94
N LYS A 213 -17.57 -8.71 -11.34
CA LYS A 213 -18.23 -8.13 -12.51
C LYS A 213 -18.49 -6.63 -12.30
N LEU A 214 -18.92 -6.25 -11.10
CA LEU A 214 -19.19 -4.87 -10.73
C LEU A 214 -17.90 -4.01 -10.72
N SER A 215 -16.79 -4.57 -10.23
CA SER A 215 -15.50 -3.87 -10.23
C SER A 215 -15.01 -3.60 -11.65
N ASN A 216 -15.19 -4.55 -12.57
CA ASN A 216 -14.87 -4.34 -13.98
C ASN A 216 -15.79 -3.28 -14.61
N LYS A 217 -17.11 -3.36 -14.38
CA LYS A 217 -18.10 -2.37 -14.86
C LYS A 217 -17.73 -0.93 -14.49
N TYR A 218 -17.20 -0.71 -13.28
CA TYR A 218 -16.80 0.61 -12.80
C TYR A 218 -15.28 0.89 -12.90
N CYS A 219 -14.53 0.06 -13.63
CA CYS A 219 -13.09 0.19 -13.85
C CYS A 219 -12.25 0.29 -12.55
N MET A 220 -12.62 -0.49 -11.53
CA MET A 220 -11.98 -0.51 -10.21
C MET A 220 -10.89 -1.58 -10.14
N LEU A 221 -9.70 -1.30 -10.70
CA LEU A 221 -8.59 -2.27 -10.83
C LEU A 221 -8.13 -2.91 -9.52
N ASN A 222 -8.05 -2.16 -8.43
CA ASN A 222 -7.62 -2.70 -7.14
C ASN A 222 -8.66 -3.67 -6.56
N LEU A 223 -9.95 -3.31 -6.65
CA LEU A 223 -11.04 -4.17 -6.23
C LEU A 223 -11.08 -5.46 -7.06
N GLU A 224 -10.84 -5.35 -8.37
CA GLU A 224 -10.77 -6.51 -9.27
C GLU A 224 -9.68 -7.51 -8.83
N LYS A 225 -8.46 -7.00 -8.57
CA LYS A 225 -7.34 -7.82 -8.07
C LYS A 225 -7.68 -8.49 -6.73
N ASP A 226 -8.31 -7.76 -5.82
CA ASP A 226 -8.70 -8.28 -4.50
C ASP A 226 -9.78 -9.36 -4.61
N CYS A 227 -10.81 -9.16 -5.44
CA CYS A 227 -11.81 -10.16 -5.74
C CYS A 227 -11.17 -11.45 -6.31
N ILE A 228 -10.30 -11.33 -7.31
CA ILE A 228 -9.60 -12.48 -7.92
C ILE A 228 -8.79 -13.25 -6.86
N ARG A 229 -8.10 -12.53 -5.97
CA ARG A 229 -7.32 -13.14 -4.88
C ARG A 229 -8.19 -13.93 -3.92
N ILE A 230 -9.33 -13.37 -3.49
CA ILE A 230 -10.26 -14.05 -2.57
C ILE A 230 -10.87 -15.30 -3.23
N ILE A 231 -11.33 -15.16 -4.48
CA ILE A 231 -11.94 -16.26 -5.24
C ILE A 231 -10.95 -17.42 -5.41
N LYS A 232 -9.70 -17.14 -5.82
CA LYS A 232 -8.64 -18.17 -5.95
C LYS A 232 -8.34 -18.88 -4.65
N LYS A 233 -8.35 -18.17 -3.51
CA LYS A 233 -8.11 -18.76 -2.19
C LYS A 233 -9.21 -19.76 -1.81
N LYS A 234 -10.46 -19.44 -2.13
CA LYS A 234 -11.60 -20.35 -1.89
C LYS A 234 -11.58 -21.56 -2.83
N ASP A 235 -11.25 -21.37 -4.10
CA ASP A 235 -11.15 -22.46 -5.08
C ASP A 235 -10.06 -23.49 -4.70
N ASN A 236 -8.89 -23.01 -4.27
CA ASN A 236 -7.83 -23.90 -3.76
C ASN A 236 -8.24 -24.65 -2.48
N ASN A 237 -9.00 -24.00 -1.58
CA ASN A 237 -9.54 -24.66 -0.39
C ASN A 237 -10.59 -25.73 -0.72
N ILE A 238 -11.38 -25.56 -1.80
CA ILE A 238 -12.35 -26.57 -2.26
C ILE A 238 -11.63 -27.82 -2.79
N ARG A 239 -10.46 -27.67 -3.44
CA ARG A 239 -9.63 -28.82 -3.84
C ARG A 239 -9.02 -29.58 -2.66
N CYS A 240 -8.73 -28.91 -1.54
CA CYS A 240 -8.13 -29.54 -0.36
C CYS A 240 -9.12 -30.29 0.56
N ILE A 241 -10.43 -30.15 0.36
CA ILE A 241 -11.45 -30.83 1.18
C ILE A 241 -11.88 -32.19 0.56
N LEU A 242 -11.39 -32.52 -0.63
CA LEU A 242 -11.70 -33.76 -1.36
C LEU A 242 -10.53 -34.78 -1.40
N CYS A 243 -9.58 -34.70 -0.45
CA CYS A 243 -8.55 -35.72 -0.25
C CYS A 243 -8.69 -36.37 1.12
#